data_AF-A0A6M0RFM8-F1
#
_entry.id   AF-A0A6M0RFM8-F1
#
_cell.length_a   1.000
_cell.length_b   1.000
_cell.length_c   1.000
_cell.angle_alpha   90.00
_cell.angle_beta   90.00
_cell.angle_gamma   90.00
#
_symmetry.space_group_name_H-M   'P 1'
#
loop_
_entity.id
_entity.type
_entity.pdbx_description
1 polymer ?
#
loop_
_entity_poly.entity_id
_entity_poly.type
_entity_poly.pdbx_seq_one_letter_code
_entity_poly.pdbx_strand_id
1 'polypeptide(L)'
;MLLKYNPRKVQPAAQGVRYLDGVPIRPGINYDLSEGQIETIKAHPSLSRYEEWGAIEWVKGGGEVEAKPEAKSEADKLARLGALDDLTVDEAEKIVDVEHDVDLLQAWANRDKRVTLRNAINQRISEVQEGRA
;
A
#
# COMPACT_ATOMS: atom_id res chain seq x y z
N MET A 1 -19.24 3.11 1.51
CA MET A 1 -18.29 2.19 2.18
C MET A 1 -17.30 1.74 1.12
N LEU A 2 -16.01 1.77 1.39
CA LEU A 2 -14.95 1.42 0.43
C LEU A 2 -14.34 0.07 0.80
N LEU A 3 -13.87 -0.66 -0.20
CA LEU A 3 -13.20 -1.95 0.01
C LEU A 3 -11.70 -1.79 -0.19
N LYS A 4 -10.93 -2.16 0.83
CA LYS A 4 -9.47 -2.28 0.74
C LYS A 4 -9.08 -3.75 0.58
N TYR A 5 -8.24 -4.06 -0.40
CA TYR A 5 -7.75 -5.42 -0.65
C TYR A 5 -6.23 -5.51 -0.54
N ASN A 6 -5.75 -6.46 0.24
CA ASN A 6 -4.34 -6.78 0.43
C ASN A 6 -4.05 -8.24 0.01
N PRO A 7 -3.55 -8.47 -1.22
CA PRO A 7 -3.34 -9.81 -1.74
C PRO A 7 -2.24 -10.58 -1.00
N ARG A 8 -1.27 -9.89 -0.35
CA ARG A 8 -0.19 -10.53 0.43
C ARG A 8 -0.71 -11.25 1.68
N LYS A 9 -1.88 -10.85 2.18
CA LYS A 9 -2.51 -11.46 3.36
C LYS A 9 -3.36 -12.70 3.03
N VAL A 10 -3.68 -12.92 1.75
CA VAL A 10 -4.40 -14.14 1.31
C VAL A 10 -3.55 -15.37 1.64
N GLN A 11 -4.19 -16.51 1.94
CA GLN A 11 -3.47 -17.78 2.13
C GLN A 11 -3.92 -18.82 1.11
N PRO A 12 -3.04 -19.25 0.18
CA PRO A 12 -1.66 -18.78 -0.02
C PRO A 12 -1.59 -17.34 -0.54
N ALA A 13 -0.45 -16.68 -0.34
CA ALA A 13 -0.24 -15.29 -0.74
C ALA A 13 -0.52 -15.13 -2.24
N ALA A 14 -1.39 -14.18 -2.58
CA ALA A 14 -1.75 -13.86 -3.94
C ALA A 14 -0.98 -12.62 -4.41
N GLN A 15 -0.97 -12.39 -5.72
CA GLN A 15 -0.52 -11.15 -6.33
C GLN A 15 -1.62 -10.64 -7.28
N GLY A 16 -1.79 -9.32 -7.35
CA GLY A 16 -2.67 -8.67 -8.33
C GLY A 16 -4.17 -8.74 -8.02
N VAL A 17 -4.97 -8.58 -9.08
CA VAL A 17 -6.44 -8.45 -9.02
C VAL A 17 -7.10 -9.77 -8.62
N ARG A 18 -8.12 -9.69 -7.77
CA ARG A 18 -8.97 -10.82 -7.41
C ARG A 18 -10.37 -10.63 -7.98
N TYR A 19 -11.04 -11.73 -8.31
CA TYR A 19 -12.42 -11.70 -8.74
C TYR A 19 -13.28 -12.41 -7.70
N LEU A 20 -14.32 -11.73 -7.20
CA LEU A 20 -15.37 -12.31 -6.39
C LEU A 20 -16.67 -12.21 -7.17
N ASP A 21 -17.23 -13.35 -7.58
CA ASP A 21 -18.43 -13.45 -8.45
C ASP A 21 -18.38 -12.53 -9.69
N GLY A 22 -17.20 -12.46 -10.33
CA GLY A 22 -16.97 -11.64 -11.52
C GLY A 22 -16.67 -10.18 -11.25
N VAL A 23 -16.76 -9.71 -10.00
CA VAL A 23 -16.39 -8.34 -9.62
C VAL A 23 -14.87 -8.26 -9.41
N PRO A 24 -14.14 -7.40 -10.16
CA PRO A 24 -12.71 -7.22 -9.98
C PRO A 24 -12.44 -6.39 -8.72
N ILE A 25 -11.55 -6.90 -7.89
CA ILE A 25 -11.04 -6.28 -6.68
C ILE A 25 -9.54 -6.09 -6.86
N ARG A 26 -9.13 -4.83 -6.98
CA ARG A 26 -7.73 -4.45 -7.20
C ARG A 26 -7.02 -4.29 -5.85
N PRO A 27 -5.71 -4.56 -5.78
CA PRO A 27 -4.92 -4.24 -4.59
C PRO A 27 -5.09 -2.77 -4.19
N GLY A 28 -5.15 -2.50 -2.89
CA GLY A 28 -5.41 -1.16 -2.36
C GLY A 28 -6.91 -0.86 -2.20
N ILE A 29 -7.27 0.43 -2.21
CA ILE A 29 -8.64 0.91 -1.99
C ILE A 29 -9.38 0.96 -3.34
N ASN A 30 -10.52 0.28 -3.42
CA ASN A 30 -11.36 0.24 -4.61
C ASN A 30 -12.44 1.33 -4.51
N TYR A 31 -12.16 2.47 -5.12
CA TYR A 31 -13.04 3.65 -5.14
C TYR A 31 -14.17 3.56 -6.18
N ASP A 32 -14.01 2.69 -7.17
CA ASP A 32 -14.87 2.57 -8.37
C ASP A 32 -15.96 1.49 -8.26
N LEU A 33 -16.09 0.83 -7.10
CA LEU A 33 -17.12 -0.18 -6.89
C LEU A 33 -18.49 0.47 -6.71
N SER A 34 -19.44 0.09 -7.56
CA SER A 34 -20.85 0.46 -7.40
C SER A 34 -21.49 -0.26 -6.20
N GLU A 35 -22.62 0.26 -5.70
CA GLU A 35 -23.34 -0.37 -4.59
C GLU A 35 -23.73 -1.83 -4.88
N GLY A 36 -24.21 -2.12 -6.10
CA GLY A 36 -24.52 -3.49 -6.51
C GLY A 36 -23.30 -4.42 -6.50
N GLN A 37 -22.11 -3.91 -6.89
CA GLN A 37 -20.88 -4.69 -6.81
C GLN A 37 -20.44 -4.94 -5.36
N ILE A 38 -20.64 -3.96 -4.47
CA ILE A 38 -20.37 -4.10 -3.03
C ILE A 38 -21.29 -5.17 -2.43
N GLU A 39 -22.57 -5.17 -2.77
CA GLU A 39 -23.52 -6.19 -2.32
C GLU A 39 -23.16 -7.59 -2.82
N THR A 40 -22.78 -7.72 -4.10
CA THR A 40 -22.28 -8.98 -4.66
C THR A 40 -21.08 -9.50 -3.89
N ILE A 41 -20.10 -8.64 -3.58
CA ILE A 41 -18.92 -9.03 -2.79
C ILE A 41 -19.32 -9.46 -1.38
N LYS A 42 -20.25 -8.73 -0.73
CA LYS A 42 -20.76 -9.06 0.62
C LYS A 42 -21.50 -10.38 0.69
N ALA A 43 -22.16 -10.77 -0.39
CA ALA A 43 -22.85 -12.05 -0.51
C ALA A 43 -21.88 -13.22 -0.80
N HIS A 44 -20.64 -12.94 -1.18
CA HIS A 44 -19.69 -13.98 -1.61
C HIS A 44 -19.26 -14.87 -0.42
N PRO A 45 -19.39 -16.21 -0.52
CA PRO A 45 -19.15 -17.13 0.62
C PRO A 45 -17.71 -17.10 1.14
N SER A 46 -16.74 -16.81 0.29
CA SER A 46 -15.33 -16.70 0.69
C SER A 46 -14.96 -15.37 1.37
N LEU A 47 -15.85 -14.37 1.40
CA LEU A 47 -15.52 -13.05 1.94
C LEU A 47 -15.06 -13.14 3.40
N SER A 48 -15.75 -13.91 4.23
CA SER A 48 -15.41 -14.10 5.65
C SER A 48 -13.96 -14.55 5.84
N ARG A 49 -13.50 -15.47 4.99
CA ARG A 49 -12.12 -15.95 5.03
C ARG A 49 -11.12 -14.87 4.61
N TYR A 50 -11.45 -14.04 3.63
CA TYR A 50 -10.62 -12.90 3.25
C TYR A 50 -10.56 -11.84 4.36
N GLU A 51 -11.66 -11.63 5.08
CA GLU A 51 -11.70 -10.73 6.24
C GLU A 51 -10.89 -11.30 7.42
N GLU A 52 -11.00 -12.60 7.71
CA GLU A 52 -10.21 -13.31 8.73
C GLU A 52 -8.70 -13.19 8.49
N TRP A 53 -8.29 -13.30 7.23
CA TRP A 53 -6.90 -13.08 6.83
C TRP A 53 -6.47 -11.61 6.88
N GLY A 54 -7.42 -10.67 7.00
CA GLY A 54 -7.20 -9.24 6.83
C GLY A 54 -6.87 -8.86 5.38
N ALA A 55 -7.13 -9.76 4.42
CA ALA A 55 -6.95 -9.52 3.00
C ALA A 55 -8.04 -8.60 2.45
N ILE A 56 -9.24 -8.56 3.04
CA ILE A 56 -10.28 -7.58 2.72
C ILE A 56 -10.66 -6.81 3.99
N GLU A 57 -10.71 -5.48 3.89
CA GLU A 57 -11.09 -4.58 4.98
C GLU A 57 -12.11 -3.54 4.46
N TRP A 58 -13.21 -3.31 5.18
CA TRP A 58 -14.22 -2.30 4.82
C TRP A 58 -13.92 -0.96 5.50
N VAL A 59 -13.72 0.07 4.70
CA VAL A 59 -13.40 1.42 5.17
C VAL A 59 -14.66 2.29 5.07
N LYS A 60 -15.01 3.03 6.13
CA LYS A 60 -16.12 3.99 6.07
C LYS A 60 -15.73 5.11 5.09
N GLY A 61 -16.46 5.20 3.97
CA GLY A 61 -16.34 6.32 3.04
C GLY A 61 -17.08 7.51 3.64
N GLY A 62 -16.37 8.37 4.36
CA GLY A 62 -16.93 9.55 4.99
C GLY A 62 -15.97 10.14 6.01
N GLY A 63 -15.28 11.21 5.61
CA GLY A 63 -14.33 11.97 6.43
C GLY A 63 -12.91 11.78 5.94
N GLU A 64 -12.40 12.80 5.23
CA GLU A 64 -11.03 12.90 4.72
C GLU A 64 -10.71 11.75 3.74
N VAL A 65 -10.91 11.97 2.43
CA VAL A 65 -9.73 12.26 1.61
C VAL A 65 -8.61 12.75 2.52
N GLU A 66 -7.79 11.84 3.07
CA GLU A 66 -6.40 12.17 3.28
C GLU A 66 -6.00 12.73 1.93
N ALA A 67 -5.98 14.07 1.86
CA ALA A 67 -5.40 14.77 0.75
C ALA A 67 -4.13 13.98 0.46
N LYS A 68 -3.95 13.56 -0.80
CA LYS A 68 -2.59 13.30 -1.32
C LYS A 68 -1.70 14.29 -0.59
N PRO A 69 -0.68 13.87 0.18
CA PRO A 69 0.06 14.83 0.98
C PRO A 69 0.54 15.89 0.01
N GLU A 70 -0.16 17.03 -0.02
CA GLU A 70 0.15 18.14 -0.89
C GLU A 70 1.54 18.51 -0.45
N ALA A 71 2.46 18.50 -1.41
CA ALA A 71 3.90 18.65 -1.24
C ALA A 71 4.23 19.33 0.09
N LYS A 72 4.54 18.51 1.09
CA LYS A 72 4.76 18.99 2.44
C LYS A 72 5.91 19.98 2.42
N SER A 73 5.87 20.97 3.29
CA SER A 73 6.90 22.00 3.42
C SER A 73 8.33 21.43 3.36
N GLU A 74 9.31 22.24 2.96
CA GLU A 74 10.72 21.80 2.91
C GLU A 74 11.19 21.21 4.26
N ALA A 75 10.61 21.65 5.38
CA ALA A 75 10.83 21.10 6.71
C ALA A 75 10.29 19.67 6.88
N ASP A 76 9.12 19.35 6.32
CA ASP A 76 8.54 18.01 6.35
C ASP A 76 9.32 17.03 5.46
N LYS A 77 9.87 17.51 4.33
CA LYS A 77 10.81 16.71 3.53
C LYS A 77 12.07 16.41 4.31
N LEU A 78 12.64 17.38 5.03
CA LEU A 78 13.82 17.18 5.88
C LEU A 78 13.57 16.18 7.01
N ALA A 79 12.43 16.29 7.69
CA ALA A 79 12.04 15.36 8.76
C ALA A 79 11.89 13.92 8.23
N ARG A 80 11.31 13.77 7.03
CA ARG A 80 11.18 12.46 6.36
C ARG A 80 12.52 11.90 5.90
N LEU A 81 13.45 12.74 5.45
CA LEU A 81 14.78 12.31 5.03
C LEU A 81 15.60 11.68 6.17
N GLY A 82 15.41 12.14 7.41
CA GLY A 82 16.04 11.56 8.59
C GLY A 82 15.28 10.38 9.22
N ALA A 83 14.07 10.06 8.74
CA ALA A 83 13.19 9.09 9.39
C ALA A 83 13.74 7.67 9.43
N LEU A 84 14.71 7.33 8.55
CA LEU A 84 15.32 6.00 8.50
C LEU A 84 16.60 5.90 9.33
N ASP A 85 17.23 7.03 9.70
CA ASP A 85 18.61 7.05 10.24
C ASP A 85 18.72 6.27 11.56
N ASP A 86 17.70 6.35 12.43
CA ASP A 86 17.68 5.72 13.76
C ASP A 86 16.92 4.37 13.81
N LEU A 87 16.36 3.92 12.68
CA LEU A 87 15.57 2.69 12.63
C LEU A 87 16.45 1.46 12.39
N THR A 88 16.00 0.28 12.80
CA THR A 88 16.59 -0.97 12.32
C THR A 88 16.28 -1.20 10.84
N VAL A 89 17.01 -2.11 10.18
CA VAL A 89 16.75 -2.44 8.75
C VAL A 89 15.31 -2.92 8.57
N ASP A 90 14.83 -3.83 9.42
CA ASP A 90 13.48 -4.39 9.34
C ASP A 90 12.37 -3.34 9.54
N GLU A 91 12.61 -2.32 10.37
CA GLU A 91 11.66 -1.22 10.59
C GLU A 91 11.67 -0.23 9.42
N ALA A 92 12.85 0.08 8.91
CA ALA A 92 13.03 0.95 7.77
C ALA A 92 12.42 0.34 6.49
N GLU A 93 12.57 -0.97 6.28
CA GLU A 93 11.96 -1.69 5.16
C GLU A 93 10.44 -1.57 5.14
N LYS A 94 9.77 -1.60 6.30
CA LYS A 94 8.31 -1.40 6.39
C LYS A 94 7.86 -0.02 5.93
N ILE A 95 8.68 1.01 6.19
CA ILE A 95 8.42 2.39 5.76
C ILE A 95 8.64 2.50 4.25
N VAL A 96 9.72 1.93 3.75
CA VAL A 96 10.04 1.89 2.32
C VAL A 96 8.93 1.20 1.54
N ASP A 97 8.41 0.07 2.04
CA ASP A 97 7.36 -0.73 1.39
C ASP A 97 6.07 0.03 1.11
N VAL A 98 5.76 1.09 1.89
CA VAL A 98 4.53 1.89 1.74
C VAL A 98 4.78 3.25 1.10
N GLU A 99 6.03 3.63 0.86
CA GLU A 99 6.38 4.90 0.21
C GLU A 99 6.21 4.78 -1.31
N HIS A 100 5.74 5.88 -1.92
CA HIS A 100 5.46 6.00 -3.35
C HIS A 100 6.11 7.26 -3.95
N ASP A 101 6.66 8.16 -3.12
CA ASP A 101 7.45 9.29 -3.57
C ASP A 101 8.84 8.80 -4.02
N VAL A 102 9.02 8.68 -5.34
CA VAL A 102 10.27 8.24 -5.96
C VAL A 102 11.44 9.18 -5.62
N ASP A 103 11.19 10.48 -5.52
CA ASP A 103 12.25 11.45 -5.22
C ASP A 103 12.74 11.27 -3.77
N LEU A 104 11.82 11.01 -2.84
CA LEU A 104 12.15 10.71 -1.44
C LEU A 104 12.87 9.36 -1.32
N LEU A 105 12.39 8.31 -1.99
CA LEU A 105 13.05 7.01 -2.05
C LEU A 105 14.48 7.14 -2.60
N GLN A 106 14.66 7.88 -3.69
CA GLN A 106 15.98 8.11 -4.28
C GLN A 106 16.91 8.87 -3.32
N ALA A 107 16.38 9.84 -2.58
CA ALA A 107 17.14 10.57 -1.58
C ALA A 107 17.55 9.68 -0.39
N TRP A 108 16.68 8.78 0.07
CA TRP A 108 17.03 7.77 1.08
C TRP A 108 18.10 6.79 0.56
N ALA A 109 17.96 6.29 -0.68
CA ALA A 109 18.94 5.39 -1.28
C ALA A 109 20.36 5.99 -1.37
N ASN A 110 20.45 7.31 -1.57
CA ASN A 110 21.70 8.05 -1.67
C ASN A 110 22.33 8.36 -0.30
N ARG A 111 21.51 8.51 0.74
CA ARG A 111 21.95 8.87 2.11
C ARG A 111 22.28 7.64 2.95
N ASP A 112 21.50 6.57 2.83
CA ASP A 112 21.63 5.40 3.69
C ASP A 112 22.89 4.60 3.38
N LYS A 113 23.59 4.14 4.41
CA LYS A 113 24.83 3.37 4.25
C LYS A 113 24.60 1.86 4.29
N ARG A 114 23.41 1.41 4.68
CA ARG A 114 23.08 -0.01 4.85
C ARG A 114 22.72 -0.61 3.50
N VAL A 115 23.53 -1.54 3.03
CA VAL A 115 23.38 -2.15 1.70
C VAL A 115 22.04 -2.86 1.53
N THR A 116 21.58 -3.58 2.56
CA THR A 116 20.28 -4.28 2.53
C THR A 116 19.13 -3.33 2.31
N LEU A 117 19.07 -2.25 3.09
CA LEU A 117 18.01 -1.26 2.99
C LEU A 117 18.07 -0.49 1.66
N ARG A 118 19.27 -0.16 1.16
CA ARG A 118 19.43 0.42 -0.19
C ARG A 118 18.88 -0.48 -1.29
N ASN A 119 19.07 -1.80 -1.18
CA ASN A 119 18.52 -2.74 -2.16
C ASN A 119 16.98 -2.77 -2.08
N ALA A 120 16.41 -2.77 -0.88
CA ALA A 120 14.96 -2.70 -0.69
C ALA A 120 14.37 -1.39 -1.27
N ILE A 121 15.03 -0.25 -1.01
CA ILE A 121 14.64 1.05 -1.57
C ILE A 121 14.68 1.04 -3.11
N ASN A 122 15.77 0.54 -3.70
CA ASN A 122 15.90 0.46 -5.16
C ASN A 122 14.83 -0.45 -5.77
N GLN A 123 14.53 -1.58 -5.12
CA GLN A 123 13.46 -2.47 -5.54
C GLN A 123 12.11 -1.74 -5.52
N ARG A 124 11.82 -1.02 -4.42
CA ARG A 124 10.59 -0.23 -4.30
C ARG A 124 10.49 0.85 -5.37
N ILE A 125 11.58 1.56 -5.67
CA ILE A 125 11.62 2.55 -6.76
C ILE A 125 11.20 1.91 -8.07
N SER A 126 11.74 0.74 -8.41
CA SER A 126 11.34 0.00 -9.62
C SER A 126 9.87 -0.41 -9.59
N GLU A 127 9.36 -0.88 -8.45
CA GLU A 127 7.94 -1.24 -8.31
C GLU A 127 7.02 -0.04 -8.53
N VAL A 128 7.36 1.13 -7.98
CA VAL A 128 6.60 2.37 -8.14
C VAL A 128 6.65 2.87 -9.58
N GLN A 129 7.83 2.89 -10.19
CA GLN A 129 8.02 3.34 -11.58
C GLN A 129 7.30 2.45 -12.60
N GLU A 130 7.24 1.14 -12.33
CA GLU A 130 6.57 0.16 -13.20
C GLU A 130 5.07 0.04 -12.92
N GLY A 131 4.52 0.85 -12.00
CA GLY A 131 3.09 0.83 -11.63
C GLY A 131 2.65 -0.47 -10.94
N ARG A 132 3.60 -1.19 -10.31
CA ARG A 132 3.38 -2.43 -9.56
C ARG A 132 3.30 -2.21 -8.04
N ALA A 133 3.44 -0.96 -7.61
CA ALA A 133 3.47 -0.52 -6.22
C ALA A 133 2.10 -0.45 -5.56
#